data_AF-A0A0D3K1T7-F1
#
_entry.id   AF-A0A0D3K1T7-F1
#
_cell.length_a   1.000
_cell.length_b   1.000
_cell.length_c   1.000
_cell.angle_alpha   90.00
_cell.angle_beta   90.00
_cell.angle_gamma   90.00
#
_symmetry.space_group_name_H-M   'P 1'
#
loop_
_entity.id
_entity.type
_entity.pdbx_description
1 polymer ?
#
loop_
_entity_poly.entity_id
_entity_poly.type
_entity_poly.pdbx_seq_one_letter_code
_entity_poly.pdbx_strand_id
1 'polypeptide(L)'
;MGGPRQLRLQGRSGSAQLKTTTSATPEPAGQVEFIPTEVPITWLLQQVKLPGGLVGAAHVLSFKIDRDAEGCRTPRRNPQVEAALHAARELCAWSKRVCQFMNQRIFSKAERCAKVQAHTGRDGFLALIASTHQPSELFVPVLPLFEARAAEEEADAAGGDGDGGDGDGTLVSVTAAAAEAASTPVLRIGDINAMLAEQRRALEAKWATLADACPPADDGSLLSPVELKLSIAVKHLDDCCSQLSQGVDYIEAMLKKQLLDAVGRLVTPADFQRYMDFHGQRLFKPEYAPKPFCFAVRRPDHYPEGTLTIEHLSPDRSRGAIHTSGAIHTICRRVAEPVAPMSFALDAATRVSFTGERFVHAYVAHQFGDPPSPPPSPPPPNWRSPPAPCTGSGASVLMLGARARQFSSFMLLLGRMGPAGTFEQKHALILQNKDAVDIPLMLEALPSATEFRDAISSLSPEQQRFAKAYRAMQLEGSVFGILVIQLKPQLEALLKLPHDALTKEIALTQQLLDLFIQYQIPSDLLTYAGPASASPEEKLEAVRGHVAAIYKMVEAAKEGELHAARQQAMMEQPFHEYAESFGDTSAGSPPRRNARSIQRTASSASA
;
A
#
# COMPACT_ATOMS: atom_id res chain seq x y z
N MET A 1 7.93 -13.52 44.29
CA MET A 1 7.47 -13.15 42.93
C MET A 1 6.06 -12.59 43.05
N GLY A 2 5.91 -11.28 43.31
CA GLY A 2 4.60 -10.65 43.32
C GLY A 2 4.07 -10.55 41.89
N GLY A 3 2.85 -11.01 41.64
CA GLY A 3 2.21 -10.87 40.33
C GLY A 3 2.11 -9.40 39.89
N PRO A 4 1.85 -9.14 38.59
CA PRO A 4 1.68 -7.78 38.09
C PRO A 4 0.58 -7.06 38.89
N ARG A 5 0.92 -5.90 39.46
CA ARG A 5 -0.05 -5.06 40.16
C ARG A 5 -0.99 -4.45 39.10
N GLN A 6 -2.24 -4.91 39.08
CA GLN A 6 -3.26 -4.37 38.19
C GLN A 6 -3.85 -3.08 38.78
N LEU A 7 -3.85 -2.00 37.98
CA LEU A 7 -4.53 -0.76 38.31
C LEU A 7 -5.91 -0.76 37.66
N ARG A 8 -6.97 -0.92 38.45
CA ARG A 8 -8.35 -0.74 37.96
C ARG A 8 -8.64 0.77 37.87
N LEU A 9 -8.75 1.29 36.65
CA LEU A 9 -9.06 2.71 36.41
C LEU A 9 -10.46 3.07 36.89
N GLN A 10 -11.46 2.24 36.58
CA GLN A 10 -12.85 2.45 36.98
C GLN A 10 -13.65 1.15 36.88
N GLY A 11 -14.77 1.06 37.62
CA GLY A 11 -15.71 -0.04 37.50
C GLY A 11 -17.13 0.43 37.82
N ARG A 12 -18.09 0.09 36.95
CA ARG A 12 -19.52 0.39 37.12
C ARG A 12 -20.36 -0.71 36.47
N SER A 13 -21.56 -0.92 37.00
CA SER A 13 -22.58 -1.77 36.40
C SER A 13 -23.76 -0.91 35.96
N GLY A 14 -24.25 -1.11 34.74
CA GLY A 14 -25.38 -0.35 34.18
C GLY A 14 -26.31 -1.24 33.37
N SER A 15 -27.56 -0.81 33.21
CA SER A 15 -28.59 -1.56 32.47
C SER A 15 -29.29 -0.68 31.43
N ALA A 16 -29.69 -1.28 30.29
CA ALA A 16 -30.51 -0.64 29.28
C ALA A 16 -31.60 -1.60 28.81
N GLN A 17 -32.80 -1.06 28.59
CA GLN A 17 -33.88 -1.78 27.93
C GLN A 17 -33.90 -1.40 26.45
N LEU A 18 -33.84 -2.41 25.58
CA LEU A 18 -33.95 -2.29 24.13
C LEU A 18 -35.36 -2.71 23.71
N LYS A 19 -36.07 -1.83 23.00
CA LYS A 19 -37.35 -2.17 22.37
C LYS A 19 -37.10 -2.48 20.90
N THR A 20 -37.36 -3.71 20.47
CA THR A 20 -37.30 -4.12 19.07
C THR A 20 -38.70 -4.29 18.49
N THR A 21 -38.86 -3.97 17.20
CA THR A 21 -40.11 -4.17 16.44
C THR A 21 -40.23 -5.57 15.84
N THR A 22 -39.18 -6.36 15.95
CA THR A 22 -39.07 -7.75 15.45
C THR A 22 -39.20 -8.73 16.63
N SER A 23 -39.86 -9.88 16.40
CA SER A 23 -40.04 -10.91 17.45
C SER A 23 -38.77 -11.74 17.71
N ALA A 24 -37.74 -11.61 16.87
CA ALA A 24 -36.44 -12.21 17.07
C ALA A 24 -35.60 -11.38 18.06
N THR A 25 -35.06 -12.04 19.09
CA THR A 25 -34.16 -11.41 20.06
C THR A 25 -32.91 -10.89 19.34
N PRO A 26 -32.57 -9.60 19.41
CA PRO A 26 -31.47 -9.01 18.65
C PRO A 26 -30.08 -9.42 19.16
N GLU A 27 -29.98 -9.95 20.38
CA GLU A 27 -28.73 -10.41 20.99
C GLU A 27 -28.87 -11.82 21.58
N PRO A 28 -27.81 -12.65 21.54
CA PRO A 28 -27.84 -13.98 22.16
C PRO A 28 -28.09 -13.84 23.66
N ALA A 29 -28.94 -14.71 24.22
CA ALA A 29 -29.36 -14.68 25.64
C ALA A 29 -28.23 -15.02 26.66
N GLY A 30 -26.99 -15.17 26.20
CA GLY A 30 -25.84 -15.54 27.02
C GLY A 30 -25.03 -14.34 27.50
N GLN A 31 -24.43 -14.47 28.68
CA GLN A 31 -23.44 -13.54 29.21
C GLN A 31 -22.23 -13.49 28.26
N VAL A 32 -22.10 -12.41 27.49
CA VAL A 32 -20.91 -12.18 26.66
C VAL A 32 -19.83 -11.59 27.56
N GLU A 33 -18.88 -12.42 27.98
CA GLU A 33 -17.67 -11.94 28.65
C GLU A 33 -16.73 -11.33 27.61
N PHE A 34 -16.35 -10.08 27.83
CA PHE A 34 -15.37 -9.40 26.99
C PHE A 34 -13.97 -9.64 27.53
N ILE A 35 -13.04 -9.93 26.62
CA ILE A 35 -11.62 -10.08 26.95
C ILE A 35 -11.10 -8.73 27.51
N PRO A 36 -10.52 -8.70 28.73
CA PRO A 36 -9.94 -7.49 29.28
C PRO A 36 -8.87 -6.90 28.35
N THR A 37 -8.96 -5.59 28.09
CA THR A 37 -7.93 -4.88 27.32
C THR A 37 -6.89 -4.29 28.27
N GLU A 38 -5.73 -4.92 28.35
CA GLU A 38 -4.63 -4.50 29.24
C GLU A 38 -3.51 -3.77 28.47
N VAL A 39 -2.75 -2.91 29.17
CA VAL A 39 -1.55 -2.24 28.65
C VAL A 39 -0.51 -2.06 29.76
N PRO A 40 0.77 -2.42 29.52
CA PRO A 40 1.82 -2.17 30.49
C PRO A 40 2.20 -0.68 30.53
N ILE A 41 1.96 -0.02 31.66
CA ILE A 41 2.36 1.39 31.87
C ILE A 41 3.66 1.54 32.68
N THR A 42 4.33 0.43 32.98
CA THR A 42 5.51 0.39 33.86
C THR A 42 6.61 1.33 33.40
N TRP A 43 6.94 1.31 32.11
CA TRP A 43 8.01 2.14 31.56
C TRP A 43 7.72 3.64 31.72
N LEU A 44 6.47 4.06 31.50
CA LEU A 44 6.04 5.45 31.63
C LEU A 44 6.13 5.92 33.08
N LEU A 45 5.69 5.09 34.03
CA LEU A 45 5.75 5.41 35.45
C LEU A 45 7.19 5.49 35.97
N GLN A 46 8.11 4.68 35.43
CA GLN A 46 9.54 4.76 35.78
C GLN A 46 10.18 6.11 35.42
N GLN A 47 9.60 6.86 34.47
CA GLN A 47 10.14 8.17 34.10
C GLN A 47 9.77 9.27 35.11
N VAL A 48 8.82 9.02 36.01
CA VAL A 48 8.35 9.97 37.01
C VAL A 48 8.91 9.62 38.39
N LYS A 49 9.74 10.48 38.96
CA LYS A 49 10.29 10.31 40.32
C LYS A 49 9.47 11.10 41.33
N LEU A 50 9.24 10.49 42.50
CA LEU A 50 8.70 11.14 43.69
C LEU A 50 9.86 11.59 44.57
N PRO A 51 10.13 12.89 44.73
CA PRO A 51 11.11 13.33 45.70
C PRO A 51 10.63 13.00 47.12
N GLY A 52 11.38 12.16 47.83
CA GLY A 52 11.22 11.93 49.28
C GLY A 52 10.14 10.97 49.75
N GLY A 53 9.43 10.23 48.87
CA GLY A 53 8.44 9.22 49.29
C GLY A 53 7.22 9.75 50.06
N LEU A 54 7.09 11.07 50.20
CA LEU A 54 5.99 11.74 50.88
C LEU A 54 4.85 12.00 49.90
N VAL A 55 3.66 11.54 50.27
CA VAL A 55 2.40 11.81 49.56
C VAL A 55 2.16 13.33 49.61
N GLY A 56 2.35 14.02 48.49
CA GLY A 56 2.14 15.48 48.36
C GLY A 56 3.30 16.27 47.74
N ALA A 57 4.47 15.65 47.48
CA ALA A 57 5.59 16.32 46.82
C ALA A 57 5.41 16.39 45.29
N ALA A 58 5.90 17.48 44.66
CA ALA A 58 5.81 17.67 43.21
C ALA A 58 6.57 16.58 42.45
N HIS A 59 5.93 15.99 41.43
CA HIS A 59 6.53 14.96 40.58
C HIS A 59 7.68 15.53 39.74
N VAL A 60 8.80 14.82 39.66
CA VAL A 60 9.98 15.21 38.85
C VAL A 60 10.12 14.26 37.66
N LEU A 61 10.18 14.82 36.45
CA LEU A 61 10.48 14.08 35.22
C LEU A 61 11.97 13.78 35.13
N SER A 62 12.33 12.52 34.86
CA SER A 62 13.72 12.06 34.83
C SER A 62 14.21 11.56 33.46
N PHE A 63 13.42 11.74 32.41
CA PHE A 63 13.77 11.31 31.05
C PHE A 63 14.92 12.15 30.48
N LYS A 64 15.99 11.48 30.02
CA LYS A 64 17.16 12.11 29.39
C LYS A 64 17.64 11.28 28.20
N ILE A 65 18.04 11.96 27.12
CA ILE A 65 18.68 11.34 25.96
C ILE A 65 20.19 11.42 26.16
N ASP A 66 20.86 10.27 26.14
CA ASP A 66 22.32 10.20 26.06
C ASP A 66 22.73 10.26 24.59
N ARG A 67 23.44 11.33 24.20
CA ARG A 67 23.88 11.54 22.82
C ARG A 67 25.20 10.84 22.51
N ASP A 68 25.97 10.49 23.54
CA ASP A 68 27.33 9.96 23.40
C ASP A 68 27.36 8.42 23.38
N ALA A 69 26.21 7.78 23.61
CA ALA A 69 26.08 6.33 23.54
C ALA A 69 26.30 5.80 22.10
N GLU A 70 27.04 4.68 21.95
CA GLU A 70 27.36 4.05 20.66
C GLU A 70 26.11 3.71 19.80
N GLY A 71 24.94 3.54 20.42
CA GLY A 71 23.67 3.27 19.75
C GLY A 71 22.90 4.52 19.26
N CYS A 72 23.39 5.73 19.54
CA CYS A 72 22.73 6.98 19.16
C CYS A 72 23.17 7.41 17.74
N ARG A 73 22.27 7.23 16.75
CA ARG A 73 22.52 7.70 15.37
C ARG A 73 22.06 9.14 15.18
N THR A 74 20.88 9.46 15.71
CA THR A 74 20.30 10.80 15.70
C THR A 74 19.51 11.01 17.01
N PRO A 75 19.19 12.27 17.38
CA PRO A 75 18.34 12.56 18.55
C PRO A 75 16.98 11.86 18.51
N ARG A 76 16.50 11.41 17.34
CA ARG A 76 15.30 10.59 17.17
C ARG A 76 15.61 9.10 17.10
N ARG A 77 16.72 8.69 16.48
CA ARG A 77 17.18 7.29 16.36
C ARG A 77 18.18 6.93 17.46
N ASN A 78 17.67 6.80 18.68
CA ASN A 78 18.41 6.31 19.86
C ASN A 78 17.54 5.38 20.71
N PRO A 79 18.15 4.52 21.55
CA PRO A 79 17.41 3.54 22.36
C PRO A 79 16.37 4.17 23.31
N GLN A 80 16.66 5.32 23.91
CA GLN A 80 15.76 5.96 24.88
C GLN A 80 14.48 6.49 24.21
N VAL A 81 14.62 7.13 23.04
CA VAL A 81 13.49 7.65 22.26
C VAL A 81 12.70 6.52 21.60
N GLU A 82 13.35 5.46 21.12
CA GLU A 82 12.63 4.28 20.63
C GLU A 82 11.82 3.60 21.72
N ALA A 83 12.35 3.50 22.96
CA ALA A 83 11.59 2.99 24.09
C ALA A 83 10.38 3.89 24.43
N ALA A 84 10.56 5.21 24.40
CA ALA A 84 9.49 6.18 24.63
C ALA A 84 8.37 6.05 23.58
N LEU A 85 8.74 5.97 22.30
CA LEU A 85 7.80 5.82 21.20
C LEU A 85 7.14 4.44 21.20
N HIS A 86 7.85 3.38 21.60
CA HIS A 86 7.25 2.06 21.78
C HIS A 86 6.15 2.10 22.84
N ALA A 87 6.44 2.64 24.03
CA ALA A 87 5.45 2.79 25.10
C ALA A 87 4.26 3.66 24.67
N ALA A 88 4.51 4.76 23.95
CA ALA A 88 3.46 5.63 23.41
C ALA A 88 2.60 4.91 22.35
N ARG A 89 3.20 4.07 21.49
CA ARG A 89 2.47 3.26 20.49
C ARG A 89 1.59 2.22 21.16
N GLU A 90 2.09 1.52 22.18
CA GLU A 90 1.29 0.55 22.95
C GLU A 90 0.10 1.21 23.64
N LEU A 91 0.33 2.38 24.24
CA LEU A 91 -0.70 3.16 24.91
C LEU A 91 -1.75 3.70 23.92
N CYS A 92 -1.31 4.24 22.78
CA CYS A 92 -2.16 4.67 21.68
C CYS A 92 -3.03 3.49 21.15
N ALA A 93 -2.43 2.32 20.94
CA ALA A 93 -3.14 1.14 20.47
C ALA A 93 -4.19 0.67 21.49
N TRP A 94 -3.87 0.71 22.78
CA TRP A 94 -4.81 0.44 23.85
C TRP A 94 -5.96 1.46 23.87
N SER A 95 -5.65 2.76 23.78
CA SER A 95 -6.65 3.83 23.75
C SER A 95 -7.63 3.67 22.60
N LYS A 96 -7.13 3.35 21.40
CA LYS A 96 -7.97 3.09 20.23
C LYS A 96 -8.91 1.90 20.43
N ARG A 97 -8.44 0.82 21.05
CA ARG A 97 -9.29 -0.34 21.39
C ARG A 97 -10.39 0.03 22.38
N VAL A 98 -10.07 0.81 23.40
CA VAL A 98 -11.04 1.28 24.40
C VAL A 98 -12.07 2.22 23.76
N CYS A 99 -11.64 3.22 22.99
CA CYS A 99 -12.56 4.11 22.27
C CYS A 99 -13.44 3.34 21.27
N GLN A 100 -12.89 2.37 20.55
CA GLN A 100 -13.66 1.51 19.66
C GLN A 100 -14.72 0.71 20.42
N PHE A 101 -14.36 0.14 21.58
CA PHE A 101 -15.30 -0.56 22.44
C PHE A 101 -16.43 0.36 22.92
N MET A 102 -16.09 1.55 23.42
CA MET A 102 -17.06 2.54 23.89
C MET A 102 -18.03 2.95 22.77
N ASN A 103 -17.52 3.28 21.58
CA ASN A 103 -18.33 3.67 20.44
C ASN A 103 -19.24 2.53 19.93
N GLN A 104 -18.66 1.35 19.70
CA GLN A 104 -19.35 0.23 19.04
C GLN A 104 -20.31 -0.52 19.96
N ARG A 105 -20.06 -0.53 21.28
CA ARG A 105 -20.82 -1.35 22.22
C ARG A 105 -21.61 -0.56 23.25
N ILE A 106 -21.08 0.57 23.75
CA ILE A 106 -21.76 1.35 24.78
C ILE A 106 -22.62 2.44 24.14
N PHE A 107 -22.03 3.32 23.33
CA PHE A 107 -22.72 4.45 22.72
C PHE A 107 -23.78 4.03 21.70
N SER A 108 -23.47 3.03 20.86
CA SER A 108 -24.43 2.47 19.89
C SER A 108 -25.67 1.85 20.55
N LYS A 109 -25.51 1.25 21.74
CA LYS A 109 -26.62 0.68 22.52
C LYS A 109 -27.37 1.77 23.30
N ALA A 110 -26.65 2.74 23.84
CA ALA A 110 -27.23 3.90 24.52
C ALA A 110 -28.11 4.74 23.57
N GLU A 111 -27.73 4.90 22.29
CA GLU A 111 -28.55 5.61 21.28
C GLU A 111 -29.93 4.96 21.11
N ARG A 112 -30.00 3.63 21.21
CA ARG A 112 -31.22 2.84 21.02
C ARG A 112 -32.06 2.71 22.29
N CYS A 113 -31.62 3.28 23.42
CA CYS A 113 -32.30 3.16 24.70
C CYS A 113 -33.26 4.33 24.95
N ALA A 114 -34.52 4.02 25.26
CA ALA A 114 -35.57 5.00 25.52
C ALA A 114 -35.27 5.92 26.72
N LYS A 115 -34.56 5.45 27.75
CA LYS A 115 -34.21 6.25 28.94
C LYS A 115 -33.23 7.38 28.62
N VAL A 116 -32.28 7.12 27.72
CA VAL A 116 -31.27 8.10 27.31
C VAL A 116 -31.91 9.17 26.41
N GLN A 117 -32.78 8.76 25.48
CA GLN A 117 -33.53 9.68 24.61
C GLN A 117 -34.47 10.60 25.37
N ALA A 118 -35.03 10.15 26.51
CA ALA A 118 -35.92 10.97 27.34
C ALA A 118 -35.20 12.12 28.06
N HIS A 119 -33.90 11.98 28.37
CA HIS A 119 -33.16 12.97 29.14
C HIS A 119 -32.48 14.03 28.24
N THR A 120 -31.89 13.62 27.12
CA THR A 120 -31.11 14.52 26.25
C THR A 120 -31.72 14.75 24.86
N GLY A 121 -32.81 14.05 24.52
CA GLY A 121 -33.28 13.96 23.13
C GLY A 121 -32.30 13.20 22.22
N ARG A 122 -32.76 12.79 21.04
CA ARG A 122 -31.90 12.07 20.08
C ARG A 122 -30.79 12.96 19.51
N ASP A 123 -31.13 14.19 19.13
CA ASP A 123 -30.18 15.12 18.53
C ASP A 123 -29.15 15.62 19.56
N GLY A 124 -29.58 15.87 20.80
CA GLY A 124 -28.69 16.23 21.91
C GLY A 124 -27.74 15.08 22.29
N PHE A 125 -28.20 13.83 22.22
CA PHE A 125 -27.35 12.66 22.44
C PHE A 125 -26.27 12.49 21.36
N LEU A 126 -26.63 12.70 20.08
CA LEU A 126 -25.68 12.65 18.98
C LEU A 126 -24.65 13.79 19.08
N ALA A 127 -25.08 14.99 19.48
CA ALA A 127 -24.19 16.11 19.75
C ALA A 127 -23.25 15.83 20.94
N LEU A 128 -23.74 15.17 21.99
CA LEU A 128 -22.96 14.75 23.16
C LEU A 128 -21.88 13.72 22.80
N ILE A 129 -22.21 12.72 21.97
CA ILE A 129 -21.20 11.78 21.48
C ILE A 129 -20.22 12.50 20.56
N ALA A 130 -20.70 13.37 19.66
CA ALA A 130 -19.84 14.11 18.75
C ALA A 130 -18.83 14.99 19.50
N SER A 131 -19.22 15.61 20.62
CA SER A 131 -18.32 16.41 21.46
C SER A 131 -17.23 15.58 22.13
N THR A 132 -17.46 14.28 22.40
CA THR A 132 -16.38 13.37 22.85
C THR A 132 -15.29 13.14 21.78
N HIS A 133 -15.63 13.34 20.49
CA HIS A 133 -14.72 13.15 19.35
C HIS A 133 -14.14 14.46 18.81
N GLN A 134 -14.59 15.62 19.30
CA GLN A 134 -14.08 16.92 18.87
C GLN A 134 -12.69 17.19 19.45
N PRO A 135 -11.63 17.27 18.60
CA PRO A 135 -10.25 17.42 19.05
C PRO A 135 -9.89 18.85 19.48
N SER A 136 -10.67 19.84 19.05
CA SER A 136 -10.30 21.27 19.11
C SER A 136 -10.55 21.95 20.45
N GLU A 137 -11.18 21.28 21.42
CA GLU A 137 -11.58 21.89 22.70
C GLU A 137 -10.78 21.40 23.91
N LEU A 138 -9.93 20.37 23.75
CA LEU A 138 -9.09 19.82 24.81
C LEU A 138 -7.63 20.19 24.53
N PHE A 139 -6.97 20.86 25.47
CA PHE A 139 -5.63 21.37 25.22
C PHE A 139 -4.57 20.25 25.20
N VAL A 140 -4.02 19.96 24.02
CA VAL A 140 -2.91 18.99 23.76
C VAL A 140 -1.80 19.63 22.91
N PRO A 141 -0.85 20.37 23.49
CA PRO A 141 0.35 20.75 22.74
C PRO A 141 1.57 19.93 23.16
N VAL A 142 2.04 19.07 22.24
CA VAL A 142 3.39 18.50 22.35
C VAL A 142 4.30 19.18 21.33
N LEU A 143 4.99 20.23 21.78
CA LEU A 143 6.06 20.93 21.07
C LEU A 143 7.29 21.03 21.99
N PRO A 144 8.44 20.41 21.66
CA PRO A 144 9.64 20.55 22.48
C PRO A 144 10.56 21.64 21.90
N LEU A 145 10.75 22.72 22.65
CA LEU A 145 11.90 23.62 22.50
C LEU A 145 12.48 23.85 23.90
N PHE A 146 13.59 23.19 24.21
CA PHE A 146 14.37 23.41 25.41
C PHE A 146 15.80 23.70 25.03
N GLU A 147 16.35 24.79 25.56
CA GLU A 147 17.78 24.95 25.71
C GLU A 147 18.07 25.10 27.20
N ALA A 148 19.03 24.32 27.71
CA ALA A 148 19.65 24.63 28.99
C ALA A 148 20.64 25.76 28.72
N ARG A 149 20.53 26.85 29.48
CA ARG A 149 21.43 28.00 29.34
C ARG A 149 22.89 27.52 29.30
N ALA A 150 23.62 27.85 28.24
CA ALA A 150 25.07 27.85 28.30
C ALA A 150 25.46 28.86 29.38
N ALA A 151 26.24 28.42 30.37
CA ALA A 151 26.88 29.32 31.32
C ALA A 151 27.68 30.39 30.55
N GLU A 152 27.91 31.54 31.20
CA GLU A 152 28.71 32.72 30.77
C GLU A 152 27.85 33.80 30.05
N GLU A 153 27.82 35.08 30.41
CA GLU A 153 28.69 35.99 31.18
C GLU A 153 27.82 37.07 31.86
N GLU A 154 27.98 37.26 33.17
CA GLU A 154 27.75 38.55 33.83
C GLU A 154 28.87 38.73 34.85
N ALA A 155 30.08 38.92 34.33
CA ALA A 155 31.10 39.66 35.05
C ALA A 155 30.75 41.14 34.93
N ASP A 156 30.12 41.69 35.96
CA ASP A 156 30.38 43.03 36.52
C ASP A 156 29.27 43.44 37.49
N ALA A 157 29.48 43.18 38.79
CA ALA A 157 29.48 44.18 39.85
C ALA A 157 29.29 43.56 41.27
N ALA A 158 30.29 43.82 42.11
CA ALA A 158 30.22 43.97 43.58
C ALA A 158 29.99 42.72 44.48
N GLY A 159 31.11 42.12 44.89
CA GLY A 159 31.56 42.06 46.30
C GLY A 159 30.71 41.33 47.35
N GLY A 160 31.26 40.24 47.88
CA GLY A 160 30.86 39.69 49.19
C GLY A 160 31.45 38.30 49.45
N ASP A 161 32.45 38.22 50.33
CA ASP A 161 33.03 36.99 50.87
C ASP A 161 31.99 36.08 51.57
N GLY A 162 32.14 34.76 51.44
CA GLY A 162 31.36 33.77 52.21
C GLY A 162 31.53 32.31 51.77
N ASP A 163 32.58 31.68 52.30
CA ASP A 163 32.74 30.27 52.73
C ASP A 163 31.87 29.11 52.16
N GLY A 164 32.61 28.07 51.73
CA GLY A 164 32.33 26.63 51.64
C GLY A 164 30.92 26.03 51.78
N GLY A 165 30.55 25.19 50.79
CA GLY A 165 29.51 24.16 50.97
C GLY A 165 29.19 23.35 49.69
N ASP A 166 29.64 22.09 49.66
CA ASP A 166 29.16 21.02 48.79
C ASP A 166 27.67 20.71 49.01
N GLY A 167 26.92 20.35 47.95
CA GLY A 167 25.54 19.83 48.02
C GLY A 167 24.68 20.29 46.84
N ASP A 168 24.43 19.46 45.83
CA ASP A 168 23.30 18.52 45.73
C ASP A 168 21.91 19.16 45.59
N GLY A 169 21.16 18.69 44.59
CA GLY A 169 19.71 18.83 44.46
C GLY A 169 19.16 20.25 44.34
N THR A 170 19.11 20.79 43.11
CA THR A 170 18.39 22.05 42.81
C THR A 170 16.89 21.89 43.06
N LEU A 171 16.46 22.23 44.28
CA LEU A 171 15.10 22.58 44.66
C LEU A 171 14.68 23.85 43.92
N VAL A 172 13.52 23.84 43.24
CA VAL A 172 12.92 25.07 42.71
C VAL A 172 11.48 25.18 43.21
N SER A 173 11.27 26.11 44.15
CA SER A 173 9.96 26.56 44.62
C SER A 173 9.55 27.87 43.95
N VAL A 174 8.24 28.00 43.78
CA VAL A 174 7.46 29.03 43.09
C VAL A 174 7.56 30.42 43.74
N THR A 175 7.89 31.45 42.95
CA THR A 175 7.14 32.72 42.99
C THR A 175 6.96 33.25 41.57
N ALA A 176 5.71 33.49 41.21
CA ALA A 176 5.33 34.17 39.97
C ALA A 176 5.57 35.68 40.17
N ALA A 177 6.79 36.14 39.90
CA ALA A 177 7.04 37.57 39.72
C ALA A 177 7.04 37.85 38.22
N ALA A 178 6.07 38.65 37.80
CA ALA A 178 5.94 39.19 36.45
C ALA A 178 7.26 39.85 36.05
N ALA A 179 7.91 39.31 35.01
CA ALA A 179 9.05 39.93 34.39
C ALA A 179 8.81 39.94 32.88
N GLU A 180 8.61 41.15 32.35
CA GLU A 180 8.69 41.44 30.92
C GLU A 180 9.97 40.80 30.36
N ALA A 181 9.82 39.82 29.48
CA ALA A 181 10.96 39.15 28.87
C ALA A 181 10.69 38.97 27.37
N ALA A 182 11.66 39.43 26.58
CA ALA A 182 11.70 39.38 25.13
C ALA A 182 11.22 38.03 24.57
N SER A 183 10.48 38.07 23.46
CA SER A 183 9.86 36.91 22.82
C SER A 183 10.93 35.96 22.24
N THR A 184 11.43 35.05 23.07
CA THR A 184 12.20 33.90 22.61
C THR A 184 11.23 32.80 22.17
N PRO A 185 11.44 32.14 21.02
CA PRO A 185 10.56 31.07 20.53
C PRO A 185 10.64 29.76 21.34
N VAL A 186 11.40 29.72 22.45
CA VAL A 186 11.76 28.51 23.23
C VAL A 186 11.03 28.53 24.59
N LEU A 187 10.45 27.39 24.98
CA LEU A 187 9.63 27.27 26.20
C LEU A 187 10.52 27.03 27.44
N ARG A 188 10.20 27.69 28.55
CA ARG A 188 10.85 27.45 29.84
C ARG A 188 10.21 26.25 30.55
N ILE A 189 10.94 25.61 31.45
CA ILE A 189 10.41 24.51 32.28
C ILE A 189 9.19 24.97 33.11
N GLY A 190 9.16 26.23 33.55
CA GLY A 190 8.00 26.83 34.23
C GLY A 190 6.73 26.88 33.37
N ASP A 191 6.89 27.02 32.05
CA ASP A 191 5.76 27.05 31.09
C ASP A 191 5.13 25.67 30.94
N ILE A 192 5.88 24.58 31.16
CA ILE A 192 5.35 23.20 31.17
C ILE A 192 4.28 23.04 32.26
N ASN A 193 4.54 23.55 33.46
CA ASN A 193 3.59 23.47 34.56
C ASN A 193 2.32 24.29 34.29
N ALA A 194 2.46 25.45 33.63
CA ALA A 194 1.33 26.24 33.18
C ALA A 194 0.51 25.51 32.11
N MET A 195 1.18 24.85 31.15
CA MET A 195 0.53 24.02 30.12
C MET A 195 -0.20 22.81 30.71
N LEU A 196 0.41 22.13 31.70
CA LEU A 196 -0.24 21.04 32.42
C LEU A 196 -1.44 21.52 33.24
N ALA A 197 -1.35 22.69 33.86
CA ALA A 197 -2.46 23.31 34.58
C ALA A 197 -3.62 23.68 33.65
N GLU A 198 -3.31 24.22 32.47
CA GLU A 198 -4.30 24.53 31.44
C GLU A 198 -4.94 23.26 30.86
N GLN A 199 -4.15 22.22 30.62
CA GLN A 199 -4.63 20.92 30.18
C GLN A 199 -5.60 20.30 31.19
N ARG A 200 -5.27 20.39 32.49
CA ARG A 200 -6.18 19.96 33.57
C ARG A 200 -7.46 20.80 33.59
N ARG A 201 -7.33 22.13 33.54
CA ARG A 201 -8.48 23.07 33.53
C ARG A 201 -9.43 22.78 32.37
N ALA A 202 -8.90 22.54 31.16
CA ALA A 202 -9.68 22.22 29.97
C ALA A 202 -10.42 20.87 30.09
N LEU A 203 -9.76 19.84 30.64
CA LEU A 203 -10.40 18.54 30.91
C LEU A 203 -11.51 18.68 31.95
N GLU A 204 -11.26 19.38 33.05
CA GLU A 204 -12.25 19.62 34.11
C GLU A 204 -13.47 20.40 33.59
N ALA A 205 -13.25 21.45 32.81
CA ALA A 205 -14.31 22.23 32.18
C ALA A 205 -15.18 21.35 31.27
N LYS A 206 -14.56 20.53 30.41
CA LYS A 206 -15.30 19.61 29.53
C LYS A 206 -16.05 18.55 30.31
N TRP A 207 -15.46 18.01 31.38
CA TRP A 207 -16.12 17.07 32.27
C TRP A 207 -17.30 17.66 33.03
N ALA A 208 -17.26 18.95 33.37
CA ALA A 208 -18.37 19.66 33.99
C ALA A 208 -19.55 19.81 33.02
N THR A 209 -19.30 20.27 31.79
CA THR A 209 -20.34 20.40 30.75
C THR A 209 -21.06 19.07 30.47
N LEU A 210 -20.34 17.96 30.53
CA LEU A 210 -20.91 16.62 30.30
C LEU A 210 -21.66 16.05 31.50
N ALA A 211 -21.29 16.48 32.72
CA ALA A 211 -22.03 16.12 33.91
C ALA A 211 -23.44 16.73 33.89
N ASP A 212 -23.58 17.95 33.37
CA ASP A 212 -24.87 18.65 33.23
C ASP A 212 -25.75 18.04 32.13
N ALA A 213 -25.15 17.39 31.14
CA ALA A 213 -25.84 16.80 29.98
C ALA A 213 -26.16 15.30 30.13
N CYS A 214 -25.90 14.67 31.28
CA CYS A 214 -26.08 13.23 31.48
C CYS A 214 -26.88 12.87 32.72
N PRO A 215 -27.58 11.72 32.72
CA PRO A 215 -28.22 11.20 33.92
C PRO A 215 -27.19 10.96 35.04
N PRO A 216 -27.54 11.22 36.32
CA PRO A 216 -26.65 10.97 37.44
C PRO A 216 -26.21 9.50 37.51
N ALA A 217 -25.01 9.27 38.04
CA ALA A 217 -24.35 7.96 38.00
C ALA A 217 -25.13 6.86 38.75
N ASP A 218 -26.00 7.25 39.68
CA ASP A 218 -26.76 6.37 40.58
C ASP A 218 -28.08 5.85 39.95
N ASP A 219 -28.48 6.35 38.78
CA ASP A 219 -29.75 5.99 38.11
C ASP A 219 -29.75 4.59 37.46
N GLY A 220 -28.67 3.81 37.60
CA GLY A 220 -28.52 2.47 37.02
C GLY A 220 -28.58 2.44 35.48
N SER A 221 -28.46 3.61 34.85
CA SER A 221 -28.45 3.81 33.41
C SER A 221 -27.18 3.23 32.78
N LEU A 222 -27.31 2.70 31.56
CA LEU A 222 -26.17 2.18 30.79
C LEU A 222 -25.08 3.25 30.54
N LEU A 223 -25.46 4.53 30.45
CA LEU A 223 -24.55 5.64 30.24
C LEU A 223 -24.65 6.66 31.38
N SER A 224 -23.51 7.10 31.89
CA SER A 224 -23.39 8.18 32.87
C SER A 224 -22.18 9.07 32.57
N PRO A 225 -21.94 10.14 33.35
CA PRO A 225 -20.76 10.97 33.19
C PRO A 225 -19.44 10.18 33.31
N VAL A 226 -19.45 9.06 34.02
CA VAL A 226 -18.27 8.18 34.21
C VAL A 226 -17.71 7.66 32.88
N GLU A 227 -18.56 7.06 32.04
CA GLU A 227 -18.15 6.49 30.76
C GLU A 227 -17.64 7.55 29.78
N LEU A 228 -18.28 8.72 29.79
CA LEU A 228 -17.90 9.84 28.92
C LEU A 228 -16.58 10.46 29.36
N LYS A 229 -16.37 10.63 30.67
CA LYS A 229 -15.09 11.08 31.24
C LYS A 229 -13.95 10.15 30.84
N LEU A 230 -14.17 8.83 30.94
CA LEU A 230 -13.19 7.82 30.52
C LEU A 230 -12.91 7.90 29.01
N SER A 231 -13.96 7.97 28.17
CA SER A 231 -13.81 8.08 26.72
C SER A 231 -12.97 9.29 26.30
N ILE A 232 -13.23 10.45 26.94
CA ILE A 232 -12.47 11.68 26.71
C ILE A 232 -11.04 11.59 27.20
N ALA A 233 -10.80 11.04 28.40
CA ALA A 233 -9.45 10.89 28.94
C ALA A 233 -8.59 9.98 28.06
N VAL A 234 -9.17 8.88 27.57
CA VAL A 234 -8.50 7.92 26.69
C VAL A 234 -8.23 8.52 25.30
N LYS A 235 -9.16 9.31 24.77
CA LYS A 235 -8.96 10.02 23.50
C LYS A 235 -7.88 11.09 23.61
N HIS A 236 -7.91 11.88 24.69
CA HIS A 236 -6.88 12.85 25.01
C HIS A 236 -5.49 12.23 25.09
N LEU A 237 -5.40 11.02 25.68
CA LEU A 237 -4.16 10.26 25.78
C LEU A 237 -3.62 9.81 24.42
N ASP A 238 -4.51 9.37 23.52
CA ASP A 238 -4.19 9.02 22.12
C ASP A 238 -3.63 10.23 21.36
N ASP A 239 -4.24 11.40 21.56
CA ASP A 239 -3.79 12.65 20.94
C ASP A 239 -2.41 13.08 21.48
N CYS A 240 -2.17 12.97 22.79
CA CYS A 240 -0.85 13.24 23.39
C CYS A 240 0.25 12.32 22.82
N CYS A 241 -0.03 11.01 22.69
CA CYS A 241 0.92 10.05 22.14
C CYS A 241 1.23 10.33 20.66
N SER A 242 0.19 10.70 19.90
CA SER A 242 0.33 11.04 18.49
C SER A 242 1.14 12.31 18.28
N GLN A 243 0.89 13.35 19.08
CA GLN A 243 1.63 14.61 19.04
C GLN A 243 3.09 14.43 19.48
N LEU A 244 3.37 13.57 20.46
CA LEU A 244 4.74 13.19 20.81
C LEU A 244 5.49 12.59 19.62
N SER A 245 4.91 11.60 18.94
CA SER A 245 5.55 10.99 17.76
C SER A 245 5.83 12.03 16.68
N GLN A 246 4.83 12.85 16.36
CA GLN A 246 4.96 13.91 15.34
C GLN A 246 6.01 14.95 15.72
N GLY A 247 6.09 15.34 16.99
CA GLY A 247 7.06 16.30 17.49
C GLY A 247 8.50 15.81 17.34
N VAL A 248 8.77 14.55 17.69
CA VAL A 248 10.14 14.01 17.54
C VAL A 248 10.51 13.80 16.07
N ASP A 249 9.57 13.34 15.23
CA ASP A 249 9.80 13.19 13.78
C ASP A 249 10.02 14.55 13.09
N TYR A 250 9.33 15.60 13.54
CA TYR A 250 9.53 16.98 13.08
C TYR A 250 10.95 17.48 13.39
N ILE A 251 11.45 17.23 14.61
CA ILE A 251 12.81 17.62 15.00
C ILE A 251 13.84 16.93 14.09
N GLU A 252 13.68 15.64 13.79
CA GLU A 252 14.60 14.95 12.88
C GLU A 252 14.53 15.51 11.46
N ALA A 253 13.33 15.82 10.96
CA ALA A 253 13.17 16.46 9.66
C ALA A 253 13.82 17.86 9.61
N MET A 254 13.67 18.65 10.67
CA MET A 254 14.30 19.96 10.82
C MET A 254 15.84 19.84 10.82
N LEU A 255 16.40 18.96 11.65
CA LEU A 255 17.85 18.72 11.72
C LEU A 255 18.41 18.23 10.38
N LYS A 256 17.69 17.30 9.72
CA LYS A 256 18.05 16.83 8.37
C LYS A 256 18.06 17.97 7.37
N LYS A 257 17.08 18.88 7.42
CA LYS A 257 17.03 20.05 6.54
C LYS A 257 18.21 20.98 6.80
N GLN A 258 18.49 21.32 8.05
CA GLN A 258 19.65 22.15 8.42
C GLN A 258 20.98 21.53 7.93
N LEU A 259 21.13 20.22 8.05
CA LEU A 259 22.30 19.50 7.53
C LEU A 259 22.37 19.57 6.00
N LEU A 260 21.25 19.40 5.31
CA LEU A 260 21.18 19.52 3.85
C LEU A 260 21.52 20.93 3.37
N ASP A 261 21.04 21.96 4.06
CA ASP A 261 21.33 23.36 3.76
C ASP A 261 22.82 23.67 4.00
N ALA A 262 23.43 23.08 5.04
CA ALA A 262 24.86 23.25 5.34
C ALA A 262 25.78 22.50 4.36
N VAL A 263 25.41 21.29 3.95
CA VAL A 263 26.21 20.45 3.01
C VAL A 263 25.97 20.85 1.55
N GLY A 264 24.78 21.37 1.23
CA GLY A 264 24.41 21.93 -0.07
C GLY A 264 23.93 20.91 -1.12
N ARG A 265 24.15 19.60 -0.95
CA ARG A 265 23.68 18.57 -1.90
C ARG A 265 23.38 17.23 -1.24
N LEU A 266 22.23 16.65 -1.57
CA LEU A 266 21.89 15.25 -1.27
C LEU A 266 22.26 14.36 -2.46
N VAL A 267 23.03 13.31 -2.22
CA VAL A 267 23.31 12.27 -3.23
C VAL A 267 22.18 11.25 -3.19
N THR A 268 21.44 11.13 -4.29
CA THR A 268 20.36 10.13 -4.44
C THR A 268 20.85 8.89 -5.19
N PRO A 269 20.16 7.73 -5.09
CA PRO A 269 20.53 6.54 -5.87
C PRO A 269 20.59 6.84 -7.38
N ALA A 270 19.73 7.72 -7.87
CA ALA A 270 19.72 8.17 -9.25
C ALA A 270 20.98 8.98 -9.62
N ASP A 271 21.49 9.83 -8.72
CA ASP A 271 22.75 10.54 -8.94
C ASP A 271 23.93 9.57 -8.99
N PHE A 272 23.92 8.54 -8.14
CA PHE A 272 24.93 7.49 -8.15
C PHE A 272 24.85 6.64 -9.42
N GLN A 273 23.65 6.29 -9.89
CA GLN A 273 23.45 5.60 -11.17
C GLN A 273 24.07 6.39 -12.32
N ARG A 274 23.79 7.70 -12.43
CA ARG A 274 24.36 8.57 -13.48
C ARG A 274 25.88 8.65 -13.40
N TYR A 275 26.42 8.70 -12.18
CA TYR A 275 27.85 8.67 -11.95
C TYR A 275 28.46 7.34 -12.44
N MET A 276 27.85 6.21 -12.11
CA MET A 276 28.29 4.89 -12.55
C MET A 276 28.19 4.73 -14.07
N ASP A 277 27.13 5.22 -14.71
CA ASP A 277 26.98 5.20 -16.17
C ASP A 277 28.09 6.02 -16.86
N PHE A 278 28.39 7.21 -16.35
CA PHE A 278 29.47 8.06 -16.87
C PHE A 278 30.85 7.40 -16.77
N HIS A 279 31.16 6.80 -15.62
CA HIS A 279 32.43 6.10 -15.43
C HIS A 279 32.48 4.77 -16.20
N GLY A 280 31.36 4.07 -16.33
CA GLY A 280 31.21 2.85 -17.10
C GLY A 280 31.58 3.05 -18.58
N GLN A 281 31.20 4.18 -19.18
CA GLN A 281 31.57 4.53 -20.56
C GLN A 281 33.08 4.66 -20.77
N ARG A 282 33.84 5.02 -19.72
CA ARG A 282 35.30 5.14 -19.79
C ARG A 282 36.00 3.82 -19.46
N LEU A 283 35.38 2.96 -18.65
CA LEU A 283 35.96 1.70 -18.18
C LEU A 283 35.85 0.58 -19.21
N PHE A 284 34.71 0.49 -19.92
CA PHE A 284 34.45 -0.58 -20.87
C PHE A 284 34.81 -0.19 -22.30
N LYS A 285 35.34 -1.14 -23.07
CA LYS A 285 35.33 -1.02 -24.54
C LYS A 285 33.87 -0.99 -25.02
N PRO A 286 33.56 -0.35 -26.17
CA PRO A 286 32.19 -0.24 -26.70
C PRO A 286 31.45 -1.59 -26.84
N GLU A 287 32.19 -2.68 -27.05
CA GLU A 287 31.65 -4.04 -27.16
C GLU A 287 31.14 -4.62 -25.83
N TYR A 288 31.78 -4.24 -24.71
CA TYR A 288 31.47 -4.74 -23.37
C TYR A 288 30.70 -3.72 -22.51
N ALA A 289 30.50 -2.51 -23.03
CA ALA A 289 29.76 -1.47 -22.34
C ALA A 289 28.31 -1.92 -22.10
N PRO A 290 27.74 -1.68 -20.90
CA PRO A 290 26.33 -1.88 -20.65
C PRO A 290 25.47 -1.13 -21.68
N LYS A 291 24.44 -1.78 -22.20
CA LYS A 291 23.53 -1.22 -23.21
C LYS A 291 22.12 -1.13 -22.64
N PRO A 292 21.32 -0.14 -23.09
CA PRO A 292 19.91 -0.09 -22.71
C PRO A 292 19.22 -1.40 -23.09
N PHE A 293 18.44 -1.97 -22.17
CA PHE A 293 17.62 -3.14 -22.43
C PHE A 293 16.50 -2.74 -23.39
N CYS A 294 16.73 -2.99 -24.68
CA CYS A 294 15.75 -2.81 -25.73
C CYS A 294 15.92 -3.95 -26.73
N PHE A 295 15.00 -4.90 -26.69
CA PHE A 295 14.95 -6.02 -27.60
C PHE A 295 13.88 -5.78 -28.67
N ALA A 296 14.31 -5.66 -29.92
CA ALA A 296 13.41 -5.49 -31.06
C ALA A 296 12.95 -6.86 -31.55
N VAL A 297 11.65 -7.14 -31.42
CA VAL A 297 11.02 -8.38 -31.90
C VAL A 297 10.89 -8.27 -33.42
N ARG A 298 11.70 -9.03 -34.18
CA ARG A 298 11.71 -8.99 -35.64
C ARG A 298 12.18 -10.29 -36.28
N ARG A 299 11.75 -10.54 -37.51
CA ARG A 299 12.35 -11.56 -38.39
C ARG A 299 13.70 -11.06 -38.91
N PRO A 300 14.61 -11.97 -39.34
CA PRO A 300 15.78 -11.58 -40.13
C PRO A 300 15.39 -10.70 -41.31
N ASP A 301 16.12 -9.62 -41.55
CA ASP A 301 15.91 -8.67 -42.66
C ASP A 301 14.53 -7.97 -42.72
N HIS A 302 13.76 -7.99 -41.63
CA HIS A 302 12.44 -7.34 -41.56
C HIS A 302 12.38 -6.20 -40.53
N TYR A 303 11.39 -5.34 -40.71
CA TYR A 303 11.07 -4.28 -39.75
C TYR A 303 10.52 -4.89 -38.44
N PRO A 304 10.81 -4.31 -37.26
CA PRO A 304 10.36 -4.88 -36.00
C PRO A 304 8.84 -4.84 -35.82
N GLU A 305 8.29 -5.97 -35.40
CA GLU A 305 6.90 -6.17 -35.01
C GLU A 305 6.62 -5.61 -33.61
N GLY A 306 7.64 -5.53 -32.75
CA GLY A 306 7.48 -4.98 -31.42
C GLY A 306 8.79 -4.70 -30.72
N THR A 307 8.69 -4.22 -29.49
CA THR A 307 9.83 -3.94 -28.63
C THR A 307 9.57 -4.41 -27.21
N LEU A 308 10.57 -5.02 -26.60
CA LEU A 308 10.63 -5.33 -25.18
C LEU A 308 11.67 -4.43 -24.51
N THR A 309 11.27 -3.73 -23.46
CA THR A 309 12.10 -2.82 -22.68
C THR A 309 11.97 -3.12 -21.20
N ILE A 310 13.03 -2.90 -20.43
CA ILE A 310 12.93 -2.83 -18.98
C ILE A 310 13.26 -1.40 -18.60
N GLU A 311 12.36 -0.74 -17.88
CA GLU A 311 12.43 0.69 -17.60
C GLU A 311 12.29 0.95 -16.10
N HIS A 312 12.90 2.03 -15.60
CA HIS A 312 12.69 2.48 -14.22
C HIS A 312 11.34 3.21 -14.10
N LEU A 313 10.55 2.85 -13.08
CA LEU A 313 9.36 3.61 -12.73
C LEU A 313 9.80 4.89 -11.98
N SER A 314 9.58 6.06 -12.59
CA SER A 314 9.80 7.33 -11.87
C SER A 314 8.62 7.60 -10.94
N PRO A 315 8.85 8.01 -9.68
CA PRO A 315 7.79 8.29 -8.71
C PRO A 315 7.00 9.58 -8.97
N ASP A 316 7.23 10.30 -10.08
CA ASP A 316 6.57 11.57 -10.38
C ASP A 316 5.10 11.35 -10.81
N ARG A 317 4.21 11.25 -9.81
CA ARG A 317 2.76 11.01 -9.95
C ARG A 317 1.97 12.24 -10.44
N SER A 318 2.63 13.35 -10.74
CA SER A 318 2.01 14.66 -10.98
C SER A 318 1.09 14.73 -12.21
N ARG A 319 1.11 13.75 -13.12
CA ARG A 319 0.43 13.84 -14.41
C ARG A 319 -0.44 12.65 -14.84
N GLY A 320 -0.70 11.67 -13.98
CA GLY A 320 -1.58 10.53 -14.32
C GLY A 320 -1.05 9.62 -15.44
N ALA A 321 0.11 9.93 -16.02
CA ALA A 321 0.86 9.09 -16.94
C ALA A 321 2.07 8.53 -16.20
N ILE A 322 2.29 7.21 -16.30
CA ILE A 322 3.49 6.55 -15.80
C ILE A 322 4.68 7.10 -16.61
N HIS A 323 5.48 7.99 -16.02
CA HIS A 323 6.71 8.45 -16.65
C HIS A 323 7.82 7.44 -16.34
N THR A 324 8.23 6.67 -17.34
CA THR A 324 9.36 5.76 -17.21
C THR A 324 10.68 6.50 -17.48
N SER A 325 11.68 6.23 -16.64
CA SER A 325 13.03 6.80 -16.72
C SER A 325 13.88 6.00 -17.71
N GLY A 326 13.46 5.95 -18.99
CA GLY A 326 14.19 5.26 -20.06
C GLY A 326 14.47 3.77 -19.79
N ALA A 327 15.11 3.10 -20.75
CA ALA A 327 15.51 1.70 -20.60
C ALA A 327 16.73 1.56 -19.68
N ILE A 328 16.71 0.56 -18.79
CA ILE A 328 17.83 0.26 -17.89
C ILE A 328 19.05 -0.23 -18.66
N HIS A 329 20.24 0.08 -18.17
CA HIS A 329 21.48 -0.45 -18.76
C HIS A 329 21.76 -1.85 -18.22
N THR A 330 21.98 -2.79 -19.14
CA THR A 330 22.29 -4.19 -18.82
C THR A 330 23.54 -4.65 -19.53
N ILE A 331 24.29 -5.54 -18.90
CA ILE A 331 25.33 -6.31 -19.56
C ILE A 331 24.64 -7.50 -20.21
N CYS A 332 24.71 -7.59 -21.54
CA CYS A 332 24.05 -8.63 -22.30
C CYS A 332 25.07 -9.62 -22.86
N ARG A 333 24.86 -10.91 -22.59
CA ARG A 333 25.50 -12.00 -23.32
C ARG A 333 24.49 -12.55 -24.32
N ARG A 334 24.80 -12.37 -25.61
CA ARG A 334 24.06 -13.00 -26.72
C ARG A 334 24.74 -14.31 -27.12
N VAL A 335 23.96 -15.37 -27.22
CA VAL A 335 24.36 -16.63 -27.85
C VAL A 335 23.60 -16.72 -29.18
N ALA A 336 24.32 -16.45 -30.26
CA ALA A 336 23.80 -16.52 -31.62
C ALA A 336 23.68 -17.98 -32.09
N GLU A 337 22.84 -18.21 -33.09
CA GLU A 337 22.65 -19.52 -33.69
C GLU A 337 23.94 -20.07 -34.34
N PRO A 338 24.12 -21.41 -34.38
CA PRO A 338 23.20 -22.46 -33.94
C PRO A 338 23.28 -22.70 -32.42
N VAL A 339 22.12 -22.75 -31.76
CA VAL A 339 22.00 -23.08 -30.34
C VAL A 339 21.20 -24.37 -30.21
N ALA A 340 21.53 -25.20 -29.21
CA ALA A 340 20.76 -26.40 -28.91
C ALA A 340 19.25 -26.07 -28.81
N PRO A 341 18.34 -26.94 -29.27
CA PRO A 341 16.91 -26.71 -29.09
C PRO A 341 16.54 -26.74 -27.61
N MET A 342 15.53 -25.98 -27.24
CA MET A 342 14.86 -26.06 -25.93
C MET A 342 13.46 -26.61 -26.11
N SER A 343 12.86 -27.08 -25.02
CA SER A 343 11.48 -27.55 -25.06
C SER A 343 10.67 -27.09 -23.86
N PHE A 344 9.36 -26.91 -24.06
CA PHE A 344 8.39 -26.73 -23.00
C PHE A 344 7.18 -27.64 -23.23
N ALA A 345 6.48 -27.99 -22.16
CA ALA A 345 5.27 -28.80 -22.24
C ALA A 345 4.03 -27.90 -22.42
N LEU A 346 3.15 -28.28 -23.36
CA LEU A 346 1.80 -27.70 -23.49
C LEU A 346 0.82 -28.42 -22.55
N ASP A 347 0.93 -29.75 -22.52
CA ASP A 347 0.18 -30.64 -21.63
C ASP A 347 1.07 -31.84 -21.23
N ALA A 348 0.48 -32.84 -20.56
CA ALA A 348 1.23 -34.02 -20.10
C ALA A 348 1.78 -34.89 -21.26
N ALA A 349 1.22 -34.80 -22.47
CA ALA A 349 1.56 -35.63 -23.62
C ALA A 349 2.35 -34.87 -24.71
N THR A 350 2.26 -33.54 -24.73
CA THR A 350 2.69 -32.71 -25.86
C THR A 350 3.82 -31.78 -25.43
N ARG A 351 4.98 -31.95 -26.06
CA ARG A 351 6.16 -31.09 -25.87
C ARG A 351 6.45 -30.33 -27.16
N VAL A 352 6.58 -29.02 -27.04
CA VAL A 352 7.00 -28.13 -28.12
C VAL A 352 8.50 -27.94 -28.04
N SER A 353 9.19 -28.16 -29.15
CA SER A 353 10.61 -27.82 -29.29
C SER A 353 10.76 -26.48 -30.02
N PHE A 354 11.70 -25.65 -29.58
CA PHE A 354 11.97 -24.35 -30.18
C PHE A 354 13.47 -24.05 -30.22
N THR A 355 13.85 -23.24 -31.20
CA THR A 355 15.21 -22.73 -31.41
C THR A 355 15.17 -21.21 -31.52
N GLY A 356 16.32 -20.56 -31.34
CA GLY A 356 16.43 -19.11 -31.41
C GLY A 356 17.68 -18.60 -30.71
N GLU A 357 18.02 -17.34 -31.00
CA GLU A 357 19.04 -16.61 -30.23
C GLU A 357 18.65 -16.55 -28.74
N ARG A 358 19.65 -16.68 -27.87
CA ARG A 358 19.45 -16.58 -26.41
C ARG A 358 20.17 -15.37 -25.84
N PHE A 359 19.49 -14.63 -24.99
CA PHE A 359 20.02 -13.43 -24.36
C PHE A 359 19.98 -13.60 -22.85
N VAL A 360 21.12 -13.37 -22.20
CA VAL A 360 21.22 -13.29 -20.74
C VAL A 360 21.59 -11.86 -20.39
N HIS A 361 20.75 -11.20 -19.60
CA HIS A 361 20.94 -9.83 -19.16
C HIS A 361 21.28 -9.80 -17.66
N ALA A 362 22.33 -9.07 -17.32
CA ALA A 362 22.69 -8.76 -15.94
C ALA A 362 22.47 -7.27 -15.68
N TYR A 363 21.81 -6.98 -14.56
CA TYR A 363 21.54 -5.62 -14.08
C TYR A 363 22.12 -5.49 -12.67
N VAL A 364 22.84 -4.39 -12.43
CA VAL A 364 23.40 -4.04 -11.11
C VAL A 364 22.60 -2.87 -10.58
N ALA A 365 21.81 -3.12 -9.53
CA ALA A 365 21.03 -2.10 -8.85
C ALA A 365 21.84 -1.44 -7.72
N HIS A 366 21.59 -0.16 -7.47
CA HIS A 366 22.15 0.57 -6.34
C HIS A 366 21.04 1.01 -5.40
N GLN A 367 21.19 0.69 -4.11
CA GLN A 367 20.28 1.12 -3.04
C GLN A 367 21.11 1.70 -1.91
N PHE A 368 20.73 2.89 -1.42
CA PHE A 368 21.24 3.40 -0.16
C PHE A 368 20.43 2.78 0.99
N GLY A 369 21.13 2.32 2.03
CA GLY A 369 20.67 1.35 3.03
C GLY A 369 19.50 1.75 3.93
N ASP A 370 18.35 2.05 3.36
CA ASP A 370 17.09 1.71 4.01
C ASP A 370 16.86 0.21 3.76
N PRO A 371 17.08 -0.69 4.74
CA PRO A 371 16.64 -2.06 4.60
C PRO A 371 15.13 -2.06 4.35
N PRO A 372 14.60 -3.00 3.55
CA PRO A 372 13.16 -3.17 3.44
C PRO A 372 12.62 -3.31 4.87
N SER A 373 11.76 -2.38 5.29
CA SER A 373 11.00 -2.55 6.53
C SER A 373 10.35 -3.93 6.48
N PRO A 374 10.37 -4.72 7.58
CA PRO A 374 9.69 -6.01 7.62
C PRO A 374 8.24 -5.84 7.12
N PRO A 375 7.68 -6.85 6.44
CA PRO A 375 6.32 -6.76 5.91
C PRO A 375 5.38 -6.34 7.05
N PRO A 376 4.48 -5.35 6.81
CA PRO A 376 3.49 -5.02 7.81
C PRO A 376 2.71 -6.28 8.18
N SER A 377 2.48 -6.47 9.48
CA SER A 377 1.61 -7.53 9.99
C SER A 377 0.28 -7.54 9.23
N PRO A 378 -0.32 -8.74 9.00
CA PRO A 378 -1.50 -8.86 8.16
C PRO A 378 -2.63 -7.94 8.66
N PRO A 379 -3.32 -7.21 7.77
CA PRO A 379 -4.40 -6.33 8.17
C PRO A 379 -5.56 -7.15 8.77
N PRO A 380 -6.33 -6.57 9.72
CA PRO A 380 -7.51 -7.23 10.26
C PRO A 380 -8.53 -7.55 9.14
N PRO A 381 -9.37 -8.59 9.33
CA PRO A 381 -10.14 -9.27 8.28
C PRO A 381 -11.24 -8.44 7.57
N ASN A 382 -11.29 -7.13 7.78
CA ASN A 382 -12.36 -6.23 7.36
C ASN A 382 -11.87 -4.94 6.67
N TRP A 383 -10.64 -4.93 6.15
CA TRP A 383 -10.09 -3.81 5.38
C TRP A 383 -10.49 -3.88 3.88
N ARG A 384 -11.36 -2.97 3.42
CA ARG A 384 -11.91 -2.92 2.05
C ARG A 384 -11.11 -2.06 1.04
N SER A 385 -9.87 -1.68 1.36
CA SER A 385 -9.01 -0.97 0.40
C SER A 385 -7.78 -1.81 0.10
N PRO A 386 -7.37 -1.99 -1.17
CA PRO A 386 -6.08 -2.62 -1.46
C PRO A 386 -4.98 -1.82 -0.73
N PRO A 387 -4.02 -2.49 -0.07
CA PRO A 387 -2.89 -1.77 0.51
C PRO A 387 -2.21 -0.99 -0.62
N ALA A 388 -2.03 0.32 -0.43
CA ALA A 388 -1.16 1.08 -1.31
C ALA A 388 0.19 0.34 -1.36
N PRO A 389 0.79 0.11 -2.55
CA PRO A 389 2.06 -0.58 -2.63
C PRO A 389 3.04 0.11 -1.68
N CYS A 390 3.50 -0.63 -0.69
CA CYS A 390 4.40 -0.19 0.35
C CYS A 390 5.67 0.32 -0.34
N THR A 391 5.73 1.62 -0.57
CA THR A 391 6.91 2.28 -1.12
C THR A 391 7.86 2.48 0.04
N GLY A 392 8.57 1.39 0.37
CA GLY A 392 9.84 1.52 1.07
C GLY A 392 10.68 2.53 0.30
N SER A 393 10.94 3.66 0.95
CA SER A 393 11.73 4.76 0.43
C SER A 393 13.01 4.22 -0.21
N GLY A 394 13.12 4.33 -1.54
CA GLY A 394 14.38 4.14 -2.28
C GLY A 394 14.52 2.92 -3.18
N ALA A 395 13.62 1.93 -3.14
CA ALA A 395 13.71 0.78 -4.07
C ALA A 395 13.25 1.19 -5.48
N SER A 396 14.14 1.12 -6.47
CA SER A 396 13.81 1.39 -7.87
C SER A 396 12.85 0.30 -8.37
N VAL A 397 11.57 0.65 -8.56
CA VAL A 397 10.61 -0.27 -9.18
C VAL A 397 10.94 -0.37 -10.67
N LEU A 398 11.21 -1.59 -11.14
CA LEU A 398 11.44 -1.86 -12.55
C LEU A 398 10.13 -2.28 -13.23
N MET A 399 9.95 -1.87 -14.47
CA MET A 399 8.81 -2.24 -15.30
C MET A 399 9.31 -2.94 -16.56
N LEU A 400 8.80 -4.13 -16.86
CA LEU A 400 8.93 -4.74 -18.18
C LEU A 400 7.85 -4.17 -19.08
N GLY A 401 8.25 -3.33 -20.04
CA GLY A 401 7.38 -2.81 -21.09
C GLY A 401 7.44 -3.70 -22.32
N ALA A 402 6.28 -4.14 -22.79
CA ALA A 402 6.14 -4.86 -24.05
C ALA A 402 5.17 -4.09 -24.95
N ARG A 403 5.65 -3.71 -26.15
CA ARG A 403 4.88 -2.85 -27.07
C ARG A 403 4.84 -3.50 -28.46
N ALA A 404 3.64 -3.75 -28.97
CA ALA A 404 3.42 -4.14 -30.36
C ALA A 404 3.29 -2.90 -31.25
N ARG A 405 3.72 -3.03 -32.51
CA ARG A 405 3.45 -2.02 -33.52
C ARG A 405 2.04 -2.20 -34.11
N GLN A 406 1.70 -1.30 -35.03
CA GLN A 406 0.48 -1.44 -35.82
C GLN A 406 0.60 -2.64 -36.75
N PHE A 407 -0.46 -3.45 -36.87
CA PHE A 407 -0.52 -4.59 -37.81
C PHE A 407 0.51 -5.70 -37.54
N SER A 408 1.01 -5.77 -36.31
CA SER A 408 1.98 -6.77 -35.85
C SER A 408 1.40 -7.58 -34.71
N SER A 409 1.86 -8.82 -34.59
CA SER A 409 1.48 -9.71 -33.50
C SER A 409 2.61 -10.64 -33.10
N PHE A 410 2.85 -10.75 -31.80
CA PHE A 410 3.79 -11.71 -31.24
C PHE A 410 3.30 -12.18 -29.87
N MET A 411 3.80 -13.33 -29.45
CA MET A 411 3.46 -13.94 -28.17
C MET A 411 4.64 -13.91 -27.22
N LEU A 412 4.35 -13.63 -25.95
CA LEU A 412 5.27 -13.69 -24.84
C LEU A 412 4.89 -14.84 -23.92
N LEU A 413 5.83 -15.74 -23.68
CA LEU A 413 5.70 -16.82 -22.71
C LEU A 413 6.58 -16.49 -21.50
N LEU A 414 5.94 -16.51 -20.33
CA LEU A 414 6.55 -16.27 -19.04
C LEU A 414 6.87 -17.60 -18.38
N GLY A 415 8.10 -17.78 -17.91
CA GLY A 415 8.49 -19.03 -17.29
C GLY A 415 9.80 -18.98 -16.51
N ARG A 416 10.23 -20.16 -16.07
CA ARG A 416 11.54 -20.38 -15.45
C ARG A 416 12.43 -21.20 -16.40
N MET A 417 13.73 -20.93 -16.34
CA MET A 417 14.70 -21.78 -17.01
C MET A 417 14.91 -23.05 -16.17
N GLY A 418 14.51 -24.19 -16.71
CA GLY A 418 14.69 -25.50 -16.09
C GLY A 418 15.99 -26.20 -16.52
N PRO A 419 16.32 -27.34 -15.90
CA PRO A 419 17.51 -28.11 -16.25
C PRO A 419 17.42 -28.70 -17.67
N ALA A 420 18.61 -29.00 -18.23
CA ALA A 420 18.77 -29.69 -19.52
C ALA A 420 18.05 -29.03 -20.72
N GLY A 421 17.92 -27.71 -20.74
CA GLY A 421 17.30 -26.99 -21.85
C GLY A 421 15.77 -27.03 -21.84
N THR A 422 15.16 -27.26 -20.68
CA THR A 422 13.70 -27.16 -20.52
C THR A 422 13.29 -25.74 -20.13
N PHE A 423 12.20 -25.24 -20.71
CA PHE A 423 11.57 -23.99 -20.30
C PHE A 423 10.25 -24.30 -19.60
N GLU A 424 10.13 -23.91 -18.33
CA GLU A 424 8.94 -24.14 -17.52
C GLU A 424 7.98 -22.95 -17.68
N GLN A 425 7.16 -23.00 -18.73
CA GLN A 425 6.15 -21.97 -19.01
C GLN A 425 5.03 -21.98 -17.96
N LYS A 426 4.59 -20.79 -17.55
CA LYS A 426 3.48 -20.59 -16.58
C LYS A 426 2.35 -19.76 -17.15
N HIS A 427 2.68 -18.68 -17.85
CA HIS A 427 1.71 -17.75 -18.41
C HIS A 427 2.10 -17.36 -19.83
N ALA A 428 1.09 -17.05 -20.65
CA ALA A 428 1.25 -16.60 -22.02
C ALA A 428 0.46 -15.32 -22.24
N LEU A 429 0.98 -14.43 -23.08
CA LEU A 429 0.32 -13.20 -23.50
C LEU A 429 0.55 -13.00 -24.99
N ILE A 430 -0.50 -12.67 -25.73
CA ILE A 430 -0.42 -12.27 -27.14
C ILE A 430 -0.58 -10.75 -27.20
N LEU A 431 0.34 -10.06 -27.85
CA LEU A 431 0.30 -8.61 -28.08
C LEU A 431 0.00 -8.34 -29.55
N GLN A 432 -0.98 -7.50 -29.85
CA GLN A 432 -1.40 -7.19 -31.22
C GLN A 432 -1.64 -5.69 -31.42
N ASN A 433 -1.47 -5.18 -32.64
CA ASN A 433 -2.05 -3.91 -33.09
C ASN A 433 -1.94 -2.71 -32.10
N LYS A 434 -0.72 -2.26 -31.79
CA LYS A 434 -0.45 -1.17 -30.81
C LYS A 434 -0.76 -1.49 -29.35
N ASP A 435 -0.97 -2.76 -29.01
CA ASP A 435 -1.03 -3.18 -27.62
C ASP A 435 0.27 -2.84 -26.90
N ALA A 436 0.12 -2.31 -25.70
CA ALA A 436 1.21 -2.03 -24.78
C ALA A 436 0.86 -2.62 -23.42
N VAL A 437 1.83 -3.33 -22.83
CA VAL A 437 1.69 -3.94 -21.52
C VAL A 437 2.92 -3.61 -20.70
N ASP A 438 2.70 -3.02 -19.53
CA ASP A 438 3.73 -2.68 -18.55
C ASP A 438 3.57 -3.57 -17.32
N ILE A 439 4.55 -4.44 -17.07
CA ILE A 439 4.53 -5.43 -15.99
C ILE A 439 5.53 -5.01 -14.90
N PRO A 440 5.09 -4.75 -13.66
CA PRO A 440 6.02 -4.46 -12.56
C PRO A 440 6.86 -5.68 -12.22
N LEU A 441 8.18 -5.52 -12.22
CA LEU A 441 9.14 -6.54 -11.83
C LEU A 441 9.40 -6.42 -10.32
N MET A 442 8.88 -7.40 -9.57
CA MET A 442 9.18 -7.55 -8.15
C MET A 442 10.51 -8.30 -8.02
N LEU A 443 11.56 -7.57 -7.67
CA LEU A 443 12.88 -8.16 -7.43
C LEU A 443 12.99 -8.59 -5.97
N GLU A 444 13.15 -9.89 -5.74
CA GLU A 444 13.55 -10.42 -4.43
C GLU A 444 15.07 -10.57 -4.40
N ALA A 445 15.72 -9.84 -3.50
CA ALA A 445 17.16 -9.98 -3.30
C ALA A 445 17.44 -11.30 -2.59
N LEU A 446 18.10 -12.23 -3.28
CA LEU A 446 18.67 -13.41 -2.63
C LEU A 446 19.89 -12.98 -1.81
N PRO A 447 20.08 -13.49 -0.58
CA PRO A 447 21.21 -13.13 0.26
C PRO A 447 22.53 -13.48 -0.43
N SER A 448 23.56 -12.65 -0.22
CA SER A 448 24.88 -12.87 -0.80
C SER A 448 25.53 -14.16 -0.28
N ALA A 449 26.58 -14.64 -0.95
CA ALA A 449 27.28 -15.87 -0.56
C ALA A 449 27.81 -15.82 0.88
N THR A 450 28.27 -14.64 1.30
CA THR A 450 28.80 -14.34 2.63
C THR A 450 27.69 -14.21 3.66
N GLU A 451 26.69 -13.37 3.43
CA GLU A 451 25.58 -13.16 4.38
C GLU A 451 24.84 -14.47 4.67
N PHE A 452 24.61 -15.29 3.66
CA PHE A 452 24.00 -16.60 3.86
C PHE A 452 24.89 -17.53 4.69
N ARG A 453 26.22 -17.49 4.49
CA ARG A 453 27.17 -18.30 5.26
C ARG A 453 27.16 -17.90 6.72
N ASP A 454 27.14 -16.60 6.99
CA ASP A 454 27.09 -16.05 8.34
C ASP A 454 25.72 -16.33 9.00
N ALA A 455 24.63 -16.28 8.23
CA ALA A 455 23.30 -16.63 8.73
C ALA A 455 23.16 -18.10 9.11
N ILE A 456 23.85 -19.03 8.40
CA ILE A 456 23.80 -20.46 8.72
C ILE A 456 24.91 -20.92 9.66
N SER A 457 25.89 -20.07 10.00
CA SER A 457 27.06 -20.49 10.79
C SER A 457 26.70 -20.88 12.22
N SER A 458 25.57 -20.39 12.73
CA SER A 458 25.00 -20.73 14.04
C SER A 458 24.14 -22.01 14.03
N LEU A 459 23.82 -22.55 12.85
CA LEU A 459 22.98 -23.75 12.71
C LEU A 459 23.80 -25.04 12.84
N SER A 460 23.12 -26.16 13.15
CA SER A 460 23.77 -27.47 13.22
C SER A 460 24.27 -27.96 11.84
N PRO A 461 25.26 -28.87 11.76
CA PRO A 461 25.79 -29.35 10.49
C PRO A 461 24.78 -30.01 9.54
N GLU A 462 23.68 -30.55 10.08
CA GLU A 462 22.59 -31.12 9.30
C GLU A 462 21.68 -30.01 8.73
N GLN A 463 21.32 -29.03 9.55
CA GLN A 463 20.56 -27.85 9.14
C GLN A 463 21.33 -27.01 8.12
N GLN A 464 22.65 -26.87 8.26
CA GLN A 464 23.50 -26.22 7.28
C GLN A 464 23.51 -26.96 5.94
N ARG A 465 23.56 -28.30 5.95
CA ARG A 465 23.48 -29.12 4.73
C ARG A 465 22.15 -28.91 4.02
N PHE A 466 21.04 -28.95 4.77
CA PHE A 466 19.72 -28.67 4.24
C PHE A 466 19.61 -27.25 3.67
N ALA A 467 20.05 -26.23 4.42
CA ALA A 467 20.02 -24.84 3.97
C ALA A 467 20.85 -24.63 2.70
N LYS A 468 22.05 -25.23 2.60
CA LYS A 468 22.89 -25.19 1.39
C LYS A 468 22.21 -25.85 0.19
N ALA A 469 21.60 -27.02 0.38
CA ALA A 469 20.84 -27.71 -0.67
C ALA A 469 19.62 -26.89 -1.12
N TYR A 470 18.87 -26.33 -0.17
CA TYR A 470 17.73 -25.46 -0.45
C TYR A 470 18.14 -24.20 -1.21
N ARG A 471 19.25 -23.56 -0.83
CA ARG A 471 19.80 -22.42 -1.57
C ARG A 471 20.23 -22.80 -2.99
N ALA A 472 20.87 -23.95 -3.17
CA ALA A 472 21.25 -24.43 -4.50
C ALA A 472 20.00 -24.60 -5.40
N MET A 473 18.93 -25.20 -4.86
CA MET A 473 17.64 -25.32 -5.55
C MET A 473 17.00 -23.95 -5.84
N GLN A 474 17.06 -23.01 -4.89
CA GLN A 474 16.55 -21.65 -5.09
C GLN A 474 17.29 -20.94 -6.23
N LEU A 475 18.61 -21.10 -6.32
CA LEU A 475 19.42 -20.51 -7.39
C LEU A 475 19.11 -21.15 -8.75
N GLU A 476 18.96 -22.47 -8.80
CA GLU A 476 18.61 -23.22 -10.02
C GLU A 476 17.26 -22.76 -10.60
N GLY A 477 16.27 -22.42 -9.75
CA GLY A 477 14.94 -21.95 -10.16
C GLY A 477 14.75 -20.42 -10.20
N SER A 478 15.79 -19.63 -9.93
CA SER A 478 15.69 -18.16 -9.82
C SER A 478 15.74 -17.42 -11.16
N VAL A 479 16.15 -18.09 -12.24
CA VAL A 479 16.27 -17.45 -13.56
C VAL A 479 14.89 -17.32 -14.18
N PHE A 480 14.35 -16.12 -14.06
CA PHE A 480 13.17 -15.67 -14.78
C PHE A 480 13.46 -15.59 -16.27
N GLY A 481 12.61 -16.23 -17.08
CA GLY A 481 12.76 -16.29 -18.53
C GLY A 481 11.52 -15.75 -19.26
N ILE A 482 11.77 -15.01 -20.34
CA ILE A 482 10.75 -14.57 -21.28
C ILE A 482 11.11 -15.18 -22.63
N LEU A 483 10.18 -15.98 -23.17
CA LEU A 483 10.29 -16.54 -24.52
C LEU A 483 9.39 -15.73 -25.46
N VAL A 484 9.98 -15.19 -26.52
CA VAL A 484 9.27 -14.40 -27.53
C VAL A 484 9.03 -15.26 -28.77
N ILE A 485 7.78 -15.43 -29.15
CA ILE A 485 7.39 -16.20 -30.33
C ILE A 485 6.74 -15.26 -31.35
N GLN A 486 7.32 -15.19 -32.54
CA GLN A 486 6.76 -14.44 -33.66
C GLN A 486 5.61 -15.25 -34.26
N LEU A 487 4.42 -14.66 -34.40
CA LEU A 487 3.22 -15.43 -34.75
C LEU A 487 3.07 -15.67 -36.24
N LYS A 488 3.33 -14.68 -37.11
CA LYS A 488 3.07 -14.88 -38.55
C LYS A 488 3.92 -15.96 -39.24
N PRO A 489 5.21 -16.21 -38.89
CA PRO A 489 5.92 -17.37 -39.44
C PRO A 489 5.27 -18.70 -39.05
N GLN A 490 4.69 -18.77 -37.85
CA GLN A 490 4.01 -19.97 -37.36
C GLN A 490 2.65 -20.15 -38.07
N LEU A 491 1.94 -19.07 -38.36
CA LEU A 491 0.72 -19.10 -39.18
C LEU A 491 1.02 -19.52 -40.63
N GLU A 492 2.08 -19.01 -41.23
CA GLU A 492 2.53 -19.41 -42.57
C GLU A 492 2.79 -20.93 -42.61
N ALA A 493 3.51 -21.46 -41.62
CA ALA A 493 3.77 -22.89 -41.49
C ALA A 493 2.49 -23.71 -41.27
N LEU A 494 1.61 -23.25 -40.37
CA LEU A 494 0.34 -23.92 -40.04
C LEU A 494 -0.56 -24.05 -41.28
N LEU A 495 -0.66 -22.97 -42.07
CA LEU A 495 -1.53 -22.88 -43.25
C LEU A 495 -0.87 -23.45 -44.52
N LYS A 496 0.36 -23.98 -44.42
CA LYS A 496 1.18 -24.47 -45.55
C LYS A 496 1.45 -23.40 -46.63
N LEU A 497 1.58 -22.16 -46.19
CA LEU A 497 1.96 -21.02 -47.03
C LEU A 497 3.49 -20.90 -47.13
N PRO A 498 4.01 -20.34 -48.23
CA PRO A 498 5.44 -20.05 -48.33
C PRO A 498 5.86 -18.96 -47.32
N HIS A 499 7.16 -18.89 -47.03
CA HIS A 499 7.68 -17.87 -46.15
C HIS A 499 7.39 -16.46 -46.69
N ASP A 500 7.02 -15.54 -45.79
CA ASP A 500 6.67 -14.14 -46.07
C ASP A 500 5.40 -13.92 -46.91
N ALA A 501 4.61 -14.97 -47.14
CA ALA A 501 3.33 -14.86 -47.85
C ALA A 501 2.34 -13.93 -47.14
N LEU A 502 2.34 -13.92 -45.81
CA LEU A 502 1.45 -13.08 -45.00
C LEU A 502 2.02 -11.68 -44.73
N THR A 503 3.25 -11.39 -45.13
CA THR A 503 3.92 -10.11 -44.83
C THR A 503 3.21 -8.92 -45.49
N LYS A 504 2.67 -9.11 -46.70
CA LYS A 504 1.91 -8.08 -47.44
C LYS A 504 0.40 -8.11 -47.16
N GLU A 505 -0.10 -9.20 -46.59
CA GLU A 505 -1.53 -9.47 -46.40
C GLU A 505 -1.98 -9.11 -44.97
N ILE A 506 -2.01 -7.81 -44.67
CA ILE A 506 -2.34 -7.29 -43.34
C ILE A 506 -3.75 -7.68 -42.91
N ALA A 507 -4.75 -7.45 -43.78
CA ALA A 507 -6.16 -7.72 -43.47
C ALA A 507 -6.40 -9.22 -43.23
N LEU A 508 -5.84 -10.07 -44.08
CA LEU A 508 -5.93 -11.53 -43.93
C LEU A 508 -5.29 -12.00 -42.63
N THR A 509 -4.11 -11.46 -42.27
CA THR A 509 -3.43 -11.84 -41.03
C THR A 509 -4.27 -11.47 -39.79
N GLN A 510 -4.91 -10.30 -39.80
CA GLN A 510 -5.80 -9.88 -38.70
C GLN A 510 -7.03 -10.77 -38.61
N GLN A 511 -7.67 -11.07 -39.73
CA GLN A 511 -8.81 -11.98 -39.81
C GLN A 511 -8.47 -13.39 -39.32
N LEU A 512 -7.31 -13.93 -39.71
CA LEU A 512 -6.84 -15.23 -39.25
C LEU A 512 -6.65 -15.27 -37.73
N LEU A 513 -5.99 -14.25 -37.16
CA LEU A 513 -5.80 -14.16 -35.70
C LEU A 513 -7.13 -14.03 -34.96
N ASP A 514 -8.07 -13.26 -35.51
CA ASP A 514 -9.42 -13.10 -34.97
C ASP A 514 -10.20 -14.42 -34.96
N LEU A 515 -10.16 -15.18 -36.06
CA LEU A 515 -10.75 -16.52 -36.17
C LEU A 515 -10.15 -17.52 -35.17
N PHE A 516 -8.83 -17.50 -34.96
CA PHE A 516 -8.18 -18.40 -34.02
C PHE A 516 -8.41 -18.02 -32.56
N ILE A 517 -8.42 -16.72 -32.23
CA ILE A 517 -8.48 -16.24 -30.85
C ILE A 517 -9.93 -16.06 -30.37
N GLN A 518 -10.76 -15.35 -31.13
CA GLN A 518 -12.13 -15.03 -30.72
C GLN A 518 -13.11 -16.17 -31.02
N TYR A 519 -13.03 -16.74 -32.22
CA TYR A 519 -13.98 -17.76 -32.68
C TYR A 519 -13.49 -19.20 -32.47
N GLN A 520 -12.22 -19.39 -32.08
CA GLN A 520 -11.59 -20.70 -31.84
C GLN A 520 -11.79 -21.70 -33.00
N ILE A 521 -11.70 -21.22 -34.24
CA ILE A 521 -11.87 -22.04 -35.43
C ILE A 521 -10.67 -23.00 -35.57
N PRO A 522 -10.90 -24.32 -35.81
CA PRO A 522 -9.82 -25.27 -36.00
C PRO A 522 -9.03 -24.95 -37.28
N SER A 523 -7.71 -25.08 -37.20
CA SER A 523 -6.78 -24.75 -38.29
C SER A 523 -6.99 -25.55 -39.56
N ASP A 524 -7.52 -26.77 -39.45
CA ASP A 524 -7.72 -27.66 -40.59
C ASP A 524 -8.71 -27.10 -41.62
N LEU A 525 -9.68 -26.28 -41.17
CA LEU A 525 -10.65 -25.63 -42.06
C LEU A 525 -10.06 -24.46 -42.86
N LEU A 526 -8.95 -23.90 -42.39
CA LEU A 526 -8.28 -22.73 -42.97
C LEU A 526 -7.03 -23.11 -43.77
N THR A 527 -6.47 -24.30 -43.53
CA THR A 527 -5.22 -24.76 -44.12
C THR A 527 -5.37 -25.09 -45.60
N TYR A 528 -4.37 -24.74 -46.41
CA TYR A 528 -4.37 -25.11 -47.82
C TYR A 528 -4.27 -26.64 -48.01
N ALA A 529 -5.26 -27.23 -48.69
CA ALA A 529 -5.36 -28.67 -48.93
C ALA A 529 -4.85 -29.14 -50.31
N GLY A 530 -4.40 -28.24 -51.18
CA GLY A 530 -3.96 -28.57 -52.53
C GLY A 530 -2.51 -29.08 -52.65
N PRO A 531 -2.02 -29.32 -53.89
CA PRO A 531 -0.68 -29.87 -54.12
C PRO A 531 0.43 -28.92 -53.67
N ALA A 532 1.50 -29.47 -53.11
CA ALA A 532 2.63 -28.68 -52.59
C ALA A 532 3.34 -27.83 -53.67
N SER A 533 3.24 -28.23 -54.95
CA SER A 533 3.82 -27.55 -56.10
C SER A 533 3.00 -26.36 -56.63
N ALA A 534 1.83 -26.08 -56.06
CA ALA A 534 1.00 -24.94 -56.45
C ALA A 534 1.72 -23.60 -56.21
N SER A 535 1.34 -22.58 -56.99
CA SER A 535 1.97 -21.26 -56.88
C SER A 535 1.67 -20.61 -55.52
N PRO A 536 2.55 -19.73 -55.00
CA PRO A 536 2.28 -18.98 -53.78
C PRO A 536 0.96 -18.21 -53.79
N GLU A 537 0.59 -17.65 -54.93
CA GLU A 537 -0.62 -16.85 -55.13
C GLU A 537 -1.88 -17.72 -55.08
N GLU A 538 -1.85 -18.90 -55.73
CA GLU A 538 -2.95 -19.88 -55.66
C GLU A 538 -3.21 -20.35 -54.23
N LYS A 539 -2.14 -20.58 -53.45
CA LYS A 539 -2.25 -20.99 -52.05
C LYS A 539 -2.87 -19.89 -51.19
N LEU A 540 -2.44 -18.64 -51.39
CA LEU A 540 -2.99 -17.49 -50.68
C LEU A 540 -4.46 -17.26 -51.01
N GLU A 541 -4.84 -17.37 -52.28
CA GLU A 541 -6.23 -17.14 -52.69
C GLU A 541 -7.18 -18.22 -52.17
N ALA A 542 -6.73 -19.48 -52.13
CA ALA A 542 -7.48 -20.55 -51.48
C ALA A 542 -7.73 -20.27 -49.99
N VAL A 543 -6.69 -19.86 -49.24
CA VAL A 543 -6.84 -19.50 -47.82
C VAL A 543 -7.75 -18.29 -47.65
N ARG A 544 -7.63 -17.27 -48.51
CA ARG A 544 -8.53 -16.09 -48.53
C ARG A 544 -9.98 -16.51 -48.74
N GLY A 545 -10.24 -17.44 -49.67
CA GLY A 545 -11.55 -18.02 -49.93
C GLY A 545 -12.13 -18.76 -48.72
N HIS A 546 -11.31 -19.56 -48.03
CA HIS A 546 -11.73 -20.26 -46.81
C HIS A 546 -12.10 -19.28 -45.69
N VAL A 547 -11.25 -18.27 -45.44
CA VAL A 547 -11.52 -17.22 -44.44
C VAL A 547 -12.80 -16.46 -44.77
N ALA A 548 -12.99 -16.05 -46.03
CA ALA A 548 -14.17 -15.32 -46.47
C ALA A 548 -15.47 -16.14 -46.30
N ALA A 549 -15.42 -17.44 -46.60
CA ALA A 549 -16.56 -18.33 -46.40
C ALA A 549 -16.98 -18.43 -44.92
N ILE A 550 -15.99 -18.55 -44.01
CA ILE A 550 -16.25 -18.63 -42.57
C ILE A 550 -16.79 -17.30 -42.04
N TYR A 551 -16.22 -16.17 -42.44
CA TYR A 551 -16.75 -14.86 -42.03
C TYR A 551 -18.17 -14.63 -42.52
N LYS A 552 -18.51 -15.04 -43.75
CA LYS A 552 -19.88 -14.98 -44.26
C LYS A 552 -20.85 -15.79 -43.39
N MET A 553 -20.43 -16.96 -42.89
CA MET A 553 -21.24 -17.76 -41.96
C MET A 553 -21.39 -17.08 -40.60
N VAL A 554 -20.31 -16.49 -40.07
CA VAL A 554 -20.32 -15.75 -38.79
C VAL A 554 -21.22 -14.51 -38.86
N GLU A 555 -21.16 -13.75 -39.95
CA GLU A 555 -22.01 -12.57 -40.16
C GLU A 555 -23.49 -12.95 -40.24
N ALA A 556 -23.83 -14.00 -41.01
CA ALA A 556 -25.20 -14.49 -41.10
C ALA A 556 -25.75 -14.94 -39.73
N ALA A 557 -24.92 -15.57 -38.90
CA ALA A 557 -25.30 -15.96 -37.54
C ALA A 557 -25.55 -14.73 -36.64
N LYS A 558 -24.66 -13.73 -36.68
CA LYS A 558 -24.81 -12.48 -35.91
C LYS A 558 -26.06 -11.68 -36.32
N GLU A 559 -26.36 -11.62 -37.61
CA GLU A 559 -27.58 -10.96 -38.10
C GLU A 559 -28.84 -11.68 -37.60
N GLY A 560 -28.83 -13.01 -37.57
CA GLY A 560 -29.89 -13.82 -36.99
C GLY A 560 -30.12 -13.56 -35.50
N GLU A 561 -29.04 -13.51 -34.71
CA GLU A 561 -29.09 -13.17 -33.28
C GLU A 561 -29.63 -11.75 -33.03
N LEU A 562 -29.15 -10.77 -33.81
CA LEU A 562 -29.64 -9.39 -33.74
C LEU A 562 -31.13 -9.29 -34.09
N HIS A 563 -31.58 -10.05 -35.08
CA HIS A 563 -32.99 -10.07 -35.48
C HIS A 563 -33.86 -10.70 -34.39
N ALA A 564 -33.43 -11.81 -33.80
CA ALA A 564 -34.12 -12.45 -32.68
C ALA A 564 -34.19 -11.54 -31.44
N ALA A 565 -33.08 -10.87 -31.09
CA ALA A 565 -33.04 -9.92 -29.98
C ALA A 565 -33.93 -8.68 -30.22
N ARG A 566 -33.99 -8.17 -31.46
CA ARG A 566 -34.92 -7.09 -31.83
C ARG A 566 -36.38 -7.52 -31.74
N GLN A 567 -36.70 -8.74 -32.16
CA GLN A 567 -38.05 -9.29 -32.03
C GLN A 567 -38.44 -9.47 -30.56
N GLN A 568 -37.53 -9.94 -29.71
CA GLN A 568 -37.76 -10.03 -28.26
C GLN A 568 -37.96 -8.64 -27.63
N ALA A 569 -37.11 -7.67 -27.97
CA ALA A 569 -37.28 -6.29 -27.48
C ALA A 569 -38.58 -5.63 -27.95
N MET A 570 -39.07 -5.98 -29.13
CA MET A 570 -40.36 -5.51 -29.67
C MET A 570 -41.56 -6.19 -28.99
N MET A 571 -41.42 -7.44 -28.52
CA MET A 571 -42.43 -8.12 -27.70
C MET A 571 -42.45 -7.65 -26.23
N GLU A 572 -41.30 -7.17 -25.71
CA GLU A 572 -41.19 -6.65 -24.33
C GLU A 572 -41.64 -5.19 -24.17
N GLN A 573 -41.90 -4.45 -25.25
CA GLN A 573 -42.60 -3.17 -25.15
C GLN A 573 -44.09 -3.40 -24.90
N PRO A 574 -44.66 -3.01 -23.74
CA PRO A 574 -46.09 -3.13 -23.53
C PRO A 574 -46.83 -2.14 -24.43
N PHE A 575 -47.77 -2.65 -25.22
CA PHE A 575 -48.76 -1.89 -25.98
C PHE A 575 -49.36 -0.77 -25.10
N HIS A 576 -48.92 0.47 -25.32
CA HIS A 576 -49.59 1.68 -24.83
C HIS A 576 -50.08 2.48 -26.03
N GLU A 577 -50.84 1.80 -26.88
CA GLU A 577 -51.56 2.41 -27.99
C GLU A 577 -52.91 1.70 -28.03
N TYR A 578 -53.92 2.28 -27.35
CA TYR A 578 -55.37 2.09 -27.50
C TYR A 578 -56.11 2.57 -26.23
N ALA A 579 -56.11 3.88 -25.95
CA ALA A 579 -57.13 4.53 -25.12
C ALA A 579 -57.04 6.07 -25.14
N GLU A 580 -57.04 6.72 -26.31
CA GLU A 580 -57.40 8.15 -26.41
C GLU A 580 -58.33 8.37 -27.60
N SER A 581 -59.54 7.81 -27.50
CA SER A 581 -60.73 8.47 -28.03
C SER A 581 -61.71 8.60 -26.86
N PHE A 582 -62.33 9.79 -26.76
CA PHE A 582 -63.13 10.32 -25.65
C PHE A 582 -62.37 11.01 -24.52
N GLY A 583 -62.54 12.33 -24.44
CA GLY A 583 -62.54 13.05 -23.17
C GLY A 583 -61.69 14.31 -23.10
N ASP A 584 -61.96 15.27 -23.97
CA ASP A 584 -61.57 16.67 -23.80
C ASP A 584 -62.10 17.20 -22.44
N THR A 585 -61.23 17.70 -21.55
CA THR A 585 -61.37 19.03 -20.90
C THR A 585 -60.31 19.33 -19.81
N SER A 586 -59.59 20.42 -20.06
CA SER A 586 -59.14 21.45 -19.10
C SER A 586 -57.92 21.23 -18.17
N ALA A 587 -56.82 21.88 -18.59
CA ALA A 587 -56.09 22.94 -17.87
C ALA A 587 -55.18 22.61 -16.66
N GLY A 588 -53.88 22.89 -16.84
CA GLY A 588 -52.99 23.44 -15.79
C GLY A 588 -51.60 22.80 -15.64
N SER A 589 -50.59 23.31 -16.38
CA SER A 589 -49.14 23.08 -16.13
C SER A 589 -48.59 23.99 -15.00
N PRO A 590 -47.28 23.92 -14.63
CA PRO A 590 -46.43 22.82 -14.11
C PRO A 590 -45.67 23.25 -12.80
N PRO A 591 -44.65 22.52 -12.26
CA PRO A 591 -43.26 22.80 -12.68
C PRO A 591 -42.23 21.62 -12.58
N ARG A 592 -40.99 21.96 -12.93
CA ARG A 592 -39.81 21.14 -13.26
C ARG A 592 -39.02 20.51 -12.09
N ARG A 593 -38.27 19.45 -12.45
CA ARG A 593 -36.89 19.04 -12.05
C ARG A 593 -36.65 18.54 -10.62
N ASN A 594 -36.28 17.26 -10.47
CA ASN A 594 -34.86 16.84 -10.51
C ASN A 594 -34.66 15.32 -10.50
N ALA A 595 -33.55 14.93 -11.13
CA ALA A 595 -33.04 13.60 -11.35
C ALA A 595 -32.76 12.79 -10.07
N ARG A 596 -33.05 11.48 -10.11
CA ARG A 596 -32.29 10.47 -9.36
C ARG A 596 -32.02 9.22 -10.22
N SER A 597 -30.74 8.86 -10.17
CA SER A 597 -30.06 7.73 -10.78
C SER A 597 -30.60 6.38 -10.28
N ILE A 598 -30.84 5.46 -11.21
CA ILE A 598 -31.10 4.05 -10.93
C ILE A 598 -29.77 3.30 -11.01
N GLN A 599 -29.31 2.80 -9.85
CA GLN A 599 -28.28 1.77 -9.75
C GLN A 599 -28.89 0.41 -10.10
N ARG A 600 -28.28 -0.27 -11.07
CA ARG A 600 -28.51 -1.69 -11.37
C ARG A 600 -27.90 -2.55 -10.25
N THR A 601 -28.72 -3.34 -9.57
CA THR A 601 -28.29 -4.51 -8.81
C THR A 601 -28.57 -5.75 -9.65
N ALA A 602 -27.51 -6.49 -9.98
CA ALA A 602 -27.58 -7.82 -10.56
C ALA A 602 -27.97 -8.84 -9.48
N SER A 603 -28.97 -9.67 -9.75
CA SER A 603 -29.25 -10.90 -9.01
C SER A 603 -28.77 -12.09 -9.83
N SER A 604 -27.83 -12.83 -9.25
CA SER A 604 -27.45 -14.19 -9.61
C SER A 604 -28.55 -15.20 -9.25
N ALA A 605 -28.90 -16.11 -10.16
CA ALA A 605 -29.34 -17.48 -9.82
C ALA A 605 -29.35 -18.41 -11.05
N SER A 606 -28.57 -19.49 -10.93
CA SER A 606 -28.70 -20.85 -11.49
C SER A 606 -29.03 -21.06 -12.98
N ALA A 607 -28.09 -21.64 -13.72
CA ALA A 607 -27.98 -23.09 -13.91
C ALA A 607 -26.52 -23.45 -14.22
#